data_AF-A0A258E512-F1
#
_entry.id   AF-A0A258E512-F1
#
_cell.length_a   1.000
_cell.length_b   1.000
_cell.length_c   1.000
_cell.angle_alpha   90.00
_cell.angle_beta   90.00
_cell.angle_gamma   90.00
#
_symmetry.space_group_name_H-M   'P 1'
#
loop_
_entity.id
_entity.type
_entity.pdbx_description
1 polymer ?
#
loop_
_entity_poly.entity_id
_entity_poly.type
_entity_poly.pdbx_seq_one_letter_code
_entity_poly.pdbx_strand_id
1 'polypeptide(L)'
;MRARGRIEHAYERELLWLAAMIDPRQHDPWPNHRAASGASFAVSLDAYRRIGGLPLVASGEDRALSLALMRADLRVRHDCDVTVFTSARLSGRAAGGTSDALRTRSDDPDIPGDEALEALPTALRRFRWRARLRAWHDQRRLGVEPWTEVLDVPAALALQTPSRPFGAIWAEVEAASPHLGAVALRPSEMTSHIRAARSLRLRMEKAGTGAVSREGETDAREENARK
;
A
#
# COMPACT_ATOMS: atom_id res chain seq x y z
N MET A 1 -21.84 -7.39 -10.25
CA MET A 1 -21.15 -6.95 -9.01
C MET A 1 -20.31 -8.03 -8.31
N ARG A 2 -20.84 -9.21 -7.93
CA ARG A 2 -20.08 -10.24 -7.17
C ARG A 2 -18.81 -10.75 -7.87
N ALA A 3 -18.87 -10.95 -9.18
CA ALA A 3 -17.71 -11.42 -9.96
C ALA A 3 -16.56 -10.39 -9.96
N ARG A 4 -16.87 -9.12 -10.25
CA ARG A 4 -15.94 -7.98 -10.15
C ARG A 4 -15.26 -7.93 -8.79
N GLY A 5 -16.05 -7.91 -7.71
CA GLY A 5 -15.51 -7.79 -6.34
C GLY A 5 -14.54 -8.93 -5.98
N ARG A 6 -14.78 -10.15 -6.48
CA ARG A 6 -13.83 -11.26 -6.29
C ARG A 6 -12.50 -11.05 -6.99
N ILE A 7 -12.49 -10.48 -8.19
CA ILE A 7 -11.27 -10.20 -8.96
C ILE A 7 -10.48 -9.07 -8.28
N GLU A 8 -11.15 -7.96 -7.95
CA GLU A 8 -10.53 -6.83 -7.25
C GLU A 8 -9.92 -7.29 -5.91
N HIS A 9 -10.68 -8.02 -5.10
CA HIS A 9 -10.21 -8.54 -3.82
C HIS A 9 -9.04 -9.52 -3.98
N ALA A 10 -9.11 -10.44 -4.95
CA ALA A 10 -8.02 -11.37 -5.21
C ALA A 10 -6.74 -10.62 -5.59
N TYR A 11 -6.83 -9.59 -6.42
CA TYR A 11 -5.66 -8.81 -6.81
C TYR A 11 -5.11 -7.95 -5.67
N GLU A 12 -6.00 -7.28 -4.94
CA GLU A 12 -5.66 -6.51 -3.73
C GLU A 12 -4.87 -7.36 -2.73
N ARG A 13 -5.31 -8.61 -2.50
CA ARG A 13 -4.63 -9.54 -1.59
C ARG A 13 -3.20 -9.84 -2.03
N GLU A 14 -2.95 -10.05 -3.31
CA GLU A 14 -1.59 -10.29 -3.82
C GLU A 14 -0.72 -9.03 -3.71
N LEU A 15 -1.28 -7.84 -4.01
CA LEU A 15 -0.55 -6.58 -3.87
C LEU A 15 -0.18 -6.27 -2.42
N LEU A 16 -1.11 -6.48 -1.48
CA LEU A 16 -0.86 -6.30 -0.05
C LEU A 16 0.20 -7.28 0.48
N TRP A 17 0.19 -8.52 0.00
CA TRP A 17 1.21 -9.50 0.37
C TRP A 17 2.58 -9.06 -0.12
N LEU A 18 2.69 -8.68 -1.40
CA LEU A 18 3.93 -8.19 -1.99
C LEU A 18 4.45 -6.93 -1.29
N ALA A 19 3.57 -5.98 -0.97
CA ALA A 19 3.92 -4.78 -0.23
C ALA A 19 4.48 -5.12 1.15
N ALA A 20 3.84 -6.03 1.89
CA ALA A 20 4.29 -6.45 3.21
C ALA A 20 5.64 -7.16 3.19
N MET A 21 5.97 -7.88 2.11
CA MET A 21 7.27 -8.56 1.97
C MET A 21 8.38 -7.62 1.48
N ILE A 22 8.06 -6.59 0.70
CA ILE A 22 9.05 -5.66 0.12
C ILE A 22 9.31 -4.45 1.05
N ASP A 23 8.27 -3.92 1.70
CA ASP A 23 8.31 -2.75 2.58
C ASP A 23 7.55 -3.06 3.88
N PRO A 24 8.10 -3.95 4.74
CA PRO A 24 7.41 -4.42 5.94
C PRO A 24 7.15 -3.28 6.93
N ARG A 25 5.91 -3.20 7.41
CA ARG A 25 5.50 -2.24 8.45
C ARG A 25 5.21 -3.00 9.74
N GLN A 26 6.03 -2.78 10.77
CA GLN A 26 5.89 -3.48 12.06
C GLN A 26 4.53 -3.25 12.73
N HIS A 27 3.94 -2.06 12.57
CA HIS A 27 2.64 -1.72 13.15
C HIS A 27 1.45 -2.12 12.27
N ASP A 28 1.68 -2.63 11.06
CA ASP A 28 0.64 -3.11 10.16
C ASP A 28 1.10 -4.35 9.38
N PRO A 29 1.43 -5.45 10.08
CA PRO A 29 1.92 -6.66 9.43
C PRO A 29 0.84 -7.37 8.60
N TRP A 30 1.29 -8.16 7.64
CA TRP A 30 0.43 -9.14 6.96
C TRP A 30 -0.05 -10.23 7.95
N PRO A 31 -1.30 -10.72 7.84
CA PRO A 31 -2.36 -10.26 6.95
C PRO A 31 -2.96 -8.93 7.41
N ASN A 32 -3.19 -8.02 6.44
CA ASN A 32 -3.85 -6.74 6.64
C ASN A 32 -4.84 -6.45 5.52
N HIS A 33 -5.47 -5.27 5.49
CA HIS A 33 -6.23 -4.78 4.35
C HIS A 33 -5.84 -3.32 4.08
N ARG A 34 -6.47 -2.68 3.10
CA ARG A 34 -6.29 -1.22 2.83
C ARG A 34 -7.58 -0.41 2.92
N ALA A 35 -8.69 -1.06 3.26
CA ALA A 35 -9.96 -0.37 3.45
C ALA A 35 -9.84 0.66 4.58
N ALA A 36 -10.22 1.91 4.28
CA ALA A 36 -10.38 3.01 5.23
C ALA A 36 -11.85 3.43 5.20
N SER A 37 -12.72 2.62 5.78
CA SER A 37 -14.15 2.93 5.90
C SER A 37 -14.43 3.60 7.23
N GLY A 38 -15.16 4.71 7.23
CA GLY A 38 -15.59 5.41 8.44
C GLY A 38 -16.43 4.54 9.37
N ALA A 39 -17.08 3.50 8.83
CA ALA A 39 -17.84 2.53 9.63
C ALA A 39 -16.98 1.69 10.58
N SER A 40 -15.68 1.56 10.31
CA SER A 40 -14.72 0.79 11.11
C SER A 40 -13.49 1.59 11.53
N PHE A 41 -13.52 2.92 11.39
CA PHE A 41 -12.37 3.77 11.67
C PHE A 41 -12.34 4.21 13.14
N ALA A 42 -11.19 4.08 13.79
CA ALA A 42 -10.95 4.65 15.12
C ALA A 42 -9.63 5.42 15.13
N VAL A 43 -9.61 6.56 15.82
CA VAL A 43 -8.43 7.41 15.97
C VAL A 43 -8.38 7.98 17.38
N SER A 44 -7.19 8.04 17.99
CA SER A 44 -7.05 8.70 19.28
C SER A 44 -7.23 10.21 19.13
N LEU A 45 -7.72 10.88 20.19
CA LEU A 45 -7.89 12.33 20.18
C LEU A 45 -6.56 13.07 19.93
N ASP A 46 -5.46 12.55 20.46
CA ASP A 46 -4.12 13.10 20.24
C ASP A 46 -3.71 13.02 18.77
N ALA A 47 -3.84 11.85 18.15
CA ALA A 47 -3.54 11.66 16.73
C ALA A 47 -4.43 12.55 15.84
N TYR A 48 -5.73 12.65 16.16
CA TYR A 48 -6.67 13.50 15.45
C TYR A 48 -6.29 14.98 15.52
N ARG A 49 -5.93 15.48 16.72
CA ARG A 49 -5.47 16.86 16.90
C ARG A 49 -4.14 17.12 16.19
N ARG A 50 -3.22 16.16 16.23
CA ARG A 50 -1.89 16.27 15.60
C ARG A 50 -1.95 16.47 14.09
N ILE A 51 -2.96 15.89 13.42
CA ILE A 51 -3.17 16.08 11.98
C ILE A 51 -4.08 17.28 11.64
N GLY A 52 -4.56 18.03 12.63
CA GLY A 52 -5.47 19.17 12.42
C GLY A 52 -6.95 18.79 12.27
N GLY A 53 -7.33 17.55 12.59
CA GLY A 53 -8.70 17.05 12.50
C GLY A 53 -9.05 16.39 11.15
N LEU A 54 -10.36 16.24 10.89
CA LEU A 54 -10.88 15.62 9.67
C LEU A 54 -10.65 16.55 8.47
N PRO A 55 -9.96 16.09 7.40
CA PRO A 55 -9.82 16.88 6.18
C PRO A 55 -11.19 17.20 5.55
N LEU A 56 -11.44 18.47 5.27
CA LEU A 56 -12.67 18.94 4.63
C LEU A 56 -12.57 18.75 3.11
N VAL A 57 -12.98 17.57 2.64
CA VAL A 57 -13.04 17.20 1.22
C VAL A 57 -14.48 16.87 0.82
N ALA A 58 -14.82 17.06 -0.47
CA ALA A 58 -16.19 16.84 -0.96
C ALA A 58 -16.60 15.36 -0.97
N SER A 59 -15.64 14.44 -1.10
CA SER A 59 -15.85 12.99 -1.04
C SER A 59 -14.57 12.29 -0.60
N GLY A 60 -14.71 11.14 0.07
CA GLY A 60 -13.57 10.32 0.52
C GLY A 60 -12.91 10.81 1.79
N GLU A 61 -13.65 11.45 2.70
CA GLU A 61 -13.14 11.95 3.99
C GLU A 61 -12.36 10.90 4.79
N ASP A 62 -12.82 9.64 4.82
CA ASP A 62 -12.18 8.54 5.55
C ASP A 62 -10.79 8.20 4.96
N ARG A 63 -10.69 8.17 3.62
CA ARG A 63 -9.41 7.96 2.91
C ARG A 63 -8.49 9.15 3.13
N ALA A 64 -9.01 10.36 3.09
CA ALA A 64 -8.24 11.57 3.35
C ALA A 64 -7.69 11.59 4.79
N LEU A 65 -8.49 11.18 5.78
CA LEU A 65 -8.08 11.04 7.17
C LEU A 65 -6.95 10.01 7.31
N SER A 66 -7.11 8.82 6.72
CA SER A 66 -6.07 7.77 6.72
C SER A 66 -4.76 8.24 6.09
N LEU A 67 -4.83 8.93 4.95
CA LEU A 67 -3.67 9.51 4.27
C LEU A 67 -3.00 10.61 5.13
N ALA A 68 -3.77 11.45 5.82
CA ALA A 68 -3.23 12.48 6.72
C ALA A 68 -2.46 11.86 7.90
N LEU A 69 -2.99 10.80 8.51
CA LEU A 69 -2.29 10.04 9.57
C LEU A 69 -0.98 9.44 9.04
N MET A 70 -1.01 8.77 7.88
CA MET A 70 0.18 8.20 7.28
C MET A 70 1.22 9.25 6.89
N ARG A 71 0.80 10.43 6.39
CA ARG A 71 1.70 11.55 6.07
C ARG A 71 2.42 12.10 7.31
N ALA A 72 1.79 12.03 8.47
CA ALA A 72 2.36 12.43 9.75
C ALA A 72 3.22 11.33 10.42
N ASP A 73 3.48 10.21 9.73
CA ASP A 73 4.12 8.99 10.26
C ASP A 73 3.42 8.41 11.50
N LEU A 74 2.11 8.65 11.64
CA LEU A 74 1.32 8.00 12.66
C LEU A 74 1.05 6.55 12.26
N ARG A 75 0.99 5.68 13.27
CA ARG A 75 0.80 4.23 13.07
C ARG A 75 -0.66 3.96 12.73
N VAL A 76 -0.91 3.50 11.52
CA VAL A 76 -2.24 3.08 11.05
C VAL A 76 -2.23 1.56 10.90
N ARG A 77 -3.09 0.87 11.64
CA ARG A 77 -3.24 -0.59 11.61
C ARG A 77 -4.52 -0.97 10.86
N HIS A 78 -4.42 -1.95 9.97
CA HIS A 78 -5.56 -2.54 9.28
C HIS A 78 -5.74 -3.98 9.76
N ASP A 79 -6.57 -4.15 10.78
CA ASP A 79 -6.82 -5.45 11.39
C ASP A 79 -7.94 -6.21 10.65
N CYS A 80 -7.64 -7.43 10.19
CA CYS A 80 -8.60 -8.26 9.47
C CYS A 80 -9.77 -8.74 10.35
N ASP A 81 -9.63 -8.71 11.68
CA ASP A 81 -10.72 -9.07 12.60
C ASP A 81 -11.76 -7.96 12.74
N VAL A 82 -11.42 -6.72 12.36
CA VAL A 82 -12.35 -5.59 12.36
C VAL A 82 -13.19 -5.63 11.07
N THR A 83 -14.36 -6.26 11.17
CA THR A 83 -15.30 -6.41 10.06
C THR A 83 -16.57 -5.59 10.29
N VAL A 84 -17.03 -4.92 9.25
CA VAL A 84 -18.30 -4.18 9.23
C VAL A 84 -19.14 -4.56 8.02
N PHE A 85 -20.46 -4.61 8.22
CA PHE A 85 -21.42 -4.84 7.14
C PHE A 85 -22.09 -3.52 6.78
N THR A 86 -22.03 -3.15 5.51
CA THR A 86 -22.69 -1.95 4.99
C THR A 86 -23.83 -2.34 4.06
N SER A 87 -24.87 -1.52 4.00
CA SER A 87 -25.99 -1.76 3.10
C SER A 87 -25.60 -1.46 1.65
N ALA A 88 -25.91 -2.35 0.72
CA ALA A 88 -25.69 -2.15 -0.72
C ALA A 88 -26.76 -1.25 -1.38
N ARG A 89 -27.09 -0.12 -0.76
CA ARG A 89 -28.11 0.81 -1.26
C ARG A 89 -27.56 1.61 -2.44
N LEU A 90 -28.31 1.63 -3.55
CA LEU A 90 -27.99 2.43 -4.75
C LEU A 90 -28.55 3.86 -4.68
N SER A 91 -29.36 4.16 -3.66
CA SER A 91 -29.86 5.51 -3.38
C SER A 91 -29.21 6.00 -2.09
N GLY A 92 -28.41 7.07 -2.21
CA GLY A 92 -27.67 7.70 -1.13
C GLY A 92 -27.96 9.19 -1.03
N ARG A 93 -27.52 9.80 0.07
CA ARG A 93 -27.74 11.23 0.36
C ARG A 93 -26.56 12.12 -0.07
N ALA A 94 -25.37 11.53 -0.20
CA ALA A 94 -24.14 12.23 -0.57
C ALA A 94 -23.82 11.97 -2.04
N ALA A 95 -23.72 13.05 -2.83
CA ALA A 95 -23.29 12.99 -4.21
C ALA A 95 -21.82 12.52 -4.30
N GLY A 96 -21.54 11.56 -5.19
CA GLY A 96 -20.21 10.94 -5.31
C GLY A 96 -19.85 10.04 -4.12
N GLY A 97 -20.83 9.68 -3.29
CA GLY A 97 -20.66 8.76 -2.17
C GLY A 97 -20.73 7.29 -2.58
N THR A 98 -20.73 6.40 -1.59
CA THR A 98 -20.73 4.95 -1.82
C THR A 98 -21.89 4.47 -2.69
N SER A 99 -23.11 5.01 -2.51
CA SER A 99 -24.27 4.60 -3.31
C SER A 99 -24.12 4.91 -4.80
N ASP A 100 -23.53 6.06 -5.14
CA ASP A 100 -23.26 6.42 -6.54
C ASP A 100 -22.16 5.52 -7.11
N ALA A 101 -21.09 5.28 -6.35
CA ALA A 101 -20.04 4.35 -6.76
C ALA A 101 -20.58 2.92 -6.98
N LEU A 102 -21.50 2.44 -6.13
CA LEU A 102 -22.15 1.14 -6.30
C LEU A 102 -23.03 1.12 -7.56
N ARG A 103 -23.74 2.20 -7.86
CA ARG A 103 -24.57 2.33 -9.06
C ARG A 103 -23.72 2.29 -10.33
N THR A 104 -22.72 3.16 -10.43
CA THR A 104 -21.82 3.21 -11.60
C THR A 104 -21.15 1.86 -11.85
N ARG A 105 -20.70 1.17 -10.79
CA ARG A 105 -20.11 -0.18 -10.89
C ARG A 105 -21.12 -1.28 -11.21
N SER A 106 -22.41 -1.05 -10.97
CA SER A 106 -23.47 -1.97 -11.36
C SER A 106 -23.79 -1.81 -12.85
N ASP A 107 -23.81 -0.57 -13.34
CA ASP A 107 -24.15 -0.23 -14.72
C ASP A 107 -23.02 -0.62 -15.69
N ASP A 108 -21.77 -0.36 -15.32
CA ASP A 108 -20.59 -0.83 -16.05
C ASP A 108 -19.65 -1.59 -15.10
N PRO A 109 -19.73 -2.94 -15.08
CA PRO A 109 -18.89 -3.77 -14.24
C PRO A 109 -17.39 -3.73 -14.56
N ASP A 110 -16.97 -3.19 -15.71
CA ASP A 110 -15.56 -3.17 -16.13
C ASP A 110 -14.93 -1.77 -16.11
N ILE A 111 -15.60 -0.77 -15.50
CA ILE A 111 -14.95 0.51 -15.19
C ILE A 111 -13.70 0.28 -14.32
N PRO A 112 -12.69 1.15 -14.41
CA PRO A 112 -11.51 1.06 -13.56
C PRO A 112 -11.84 0.88 -12.07
N GLY A 113 -11.00 0.13 -11.38
CA GLY A 113 -11.10 -0.12 -9.95
C GLY A 113 -10.66 1.07 -9.10
N ASP A 114 -10.33 0.80 -7.84
CA ASP A 114 -9.64 1.77 -6.99
C ASP A 114 -8.21 2.00 -7.53
N GLU A 115 -7.69 3.23 -7.42
CA GLU A 115 -6.35 3.64 -7.90
C GLU A 115 -5.22 2.72 -7.45
N ALA A 116 -5.31 2.14 -6.25
CA ALA A 116 -4.28 1.23 -5.76
C ALA A 116 -4.40 -0.19 -6.36
N LEU A 117 -5.34 -0.46 -7.27
CA LEU A 117 -5.38 -1.65 -8.12
C LEU A 117 -4.70 -1.33 -9.46
N GLU A 118 -3.42 -0.98 -9.40
CA GLU A 118 -2.59 -0.58 -10.54
C GLU A 118 -1.86 -1.77 -11.17
N ALA A 119 -1.19 -1.57 -12.30
CA ALA A 119 -0.37 -2.60 -12.93
C ALA A 119 0.75 -3.13 -12.01
N LEU A 120 0.90 -4.46 -11.96
CA LEU A 120 1.89 -5.13 -11.09
C LEU A 120 3.33 -4.56 -11.19
N PRO A 121 3.88 -4.28 -12.39
CA PRO A 121 5.22 -3.69 -12.47
C PRO A 121 5.32 -2.30 -11.81
N THR A 122 4.26 -1.49 -11.91
CA THR A 122 4.17 -0.17 -11.30
C THR A 122 4.09 -0.29 -9.77
N ALA A 123 3.23 -1.18 -9.26
CA ALA A 123 3.13 -1.47 -7.83
C ALA A 123 4.48 -1.93 -7.24
N LEU A 124 5.16 -2.88 -7.89
CA LEU A 124 6.47 -3.38 -7.44
C LEU A 124 7.53 -2.28 -7.44
N ARG A 125 7.52 -1.39 -8.43
CA ARG A 125 8.41 -0.23 -8.48
C ARG A 125 8.15 0.69 -7.28
N ARG A 126 6.89 1.01 -7.01
CA ARG A 126 6.47 1.85 -5.87
C ARG A 126 6.88 1.23 -4.54
N PHE A 127 6.63 -0.06 -4.32
CA PHE A 127 7.03 -0.75 -3.08
C PHE A 127 8.53 -0.72 -2.87
N ARG A 128 9.32 -1.00 -3.90
CA ARG A 128 10.79 -0.99 -3.83
C ARG A 128 11.35 0.39 -3.55
N TRP A 129 10.86 1.41 -4.24
CA TRP A 129 11.30 2.78 -4.01
C TRP A 129 10.89 3.28 -2.64
N ARG A 130 9.67 2.98 -2.20
CA ARG A 130 9.22 3.32 -0.85
C ARG A 130 10.09 2.69 0.22
N ALA A 131 10.40 1.40 0.12
CA ALA A 131 11.28 0.70 1.05
C ALA A 131 12.69 1.32 1.07
N ARG A 132 13.25 1.60 -0.11
CA ARG A 132 14.59 2.17 -0.26
C ARG A 132 14.68 3.59 0.30
N LEU A 133 13.72 4.45 -0.04
CA LEU A 133 13.63 5.80 0.50
C LEU A 133 13.41 5.78 2.01
N ARG A 134 12.59 4.85 2.54
CA ARG A 134 12.41 4.70 3.99
C ARG A 134 13.73 4.36 4.68
N ALA A 135 14.44 3.34 4.19
CA ALA A 135 15.71 2.93 4.76
C ALA A 135 16.74 4.08 4.77
N TRP A 136 16.80 4.87 3.70
CA TRP A 136 17.67 6.04 3.65
C TRP A 136 17.19 7.19 4.52
N HIS A 137 15.88 7.39 4.69
CA HIS A 137 15.33 8.36 5.63
C HIS A 137 15.71 8.01 7.07
N ASP A 138 15.52 6.75 7.47
CA ASP A 138 15.89 6.23 8.80
C ASP A 138 17.40 6.39 9.08
N GLN A 139 18.23 6.22 8.05
CA GLN A 139 19.69 6.41 8.12
C GLN A 139 20.15 7.87 7.95
N ARG A 140 19.22 8.82 7.75
CA ARG A 140 19.52 10.24 7.43
C ARG A 140 20.40 10.44 6.19
N ARG A 141 20.26 9.54 5.21
CA ARG A 141 21.00 9.53 3.94
C ARG A 141 20.19 10.01 2.74
N LEU A 142 18.91 10.35 2.94
CA LEU A 142 18.04 10.76 1.82
C LEU A 142 18.58 11.98 1.06
N GLY A 143 19.29 12.89 1.71
CA GLY A 143 19.85 14.09 1.07
C GLY A 143 21.12 13.85 0.23
N VAL A 144 21.74 12.67 0.30
CA VAL A 144 23.01 12.38 -0.38
C VAL A 144 22.90 11.31 -1.47
N GLU A 145 21.80 10.56 -1.50
CA GLU A 145 21.58 9.49 -2.46
C GLU A 145 20.95 10.03 -3.76
N PRO A 146 21.35 9.52 -4.95
CA PRO A 146 20.93 10.07 -6.24
C PRO A 146 19.55 9.58 -6.69
N TRP A 147 18.55 9.63 -5.81
CA TRP A 147 17.21 9.09 -6.10
C TRP A 147 16.30 10.07 -6.82
N THR A 148 16.55 11.38 -6.69
CA THR A 148 15.73 12.42 -7.32
C THR A 148 15.81 12.36 -8.84
N GLU A 149 17.00 12.11 -9.38
CA GLU A 149 17.22 11.92 -10.82
C GLU A 149 16.55 10.65 -11.35
N VAL A 150 16.67 9.55 -10.60
CA VAL A 150 16.10 8.25 -11.02
C VAL A 150 14.57 8.26 -10.97
N LEU A 151 13.98 9.03 -10.05
CA LEU A 151 12.54 9.19 -9.94
C LEU A 151 12.01 10.40 -10.72
N ASP A 152 12.87 11.16 -11.38
CA ASP A 152 12.51 12.39 -12.10
C ASP A 152 11.66 13.33 -11.23
N VAL A 153 12.20 13.68 -10.05
CA VAL A 153 11.57 14.61 -9.11
C VAL A 153 12.49 15.79 -8.77
N PRO A 154 11.93 16.94 -8.35
CA PRO A 154 12.73 18.11 -8.03
C PRO A 154 13.78 17.86 -6.94
N ALA A 155 15.03 18.25 -7.17
CA ALA A 155 16.12 18.15 -6.20
C ALA A 155 15.81 18.85 -4.86
N ALA A 156 14.92 19.86 -4.88
CA ALA A 156 14.42 20.53 -3.68
C ALA A 156 13.77 19.57 -2.67
N LEU A 157 13.19 18.44 -3.12
CA LEU A 157 12.64 17.43 -2.23
C LEU A 157 13.73 16.79 -1.37
N ALA A 158 14.91 16.49 -1.92
CA ALA A 158 16.03 15.91 -1.17
C ALA A 158 16.54 16.86 -0.06
N LEU A 159 16.59 18.15 -0.35
CA LEU A 159 17.11 19.18 0.56
C LEU A 159 16.24 19.40 1.81
N GLN A 160 14.93 19.12 1.73
CA GLN A 160 13.98 19.38 2.82
C GLN A 160 13.79 18.18 3.78
N THR A 161 14.51 17.08 3.56
CA THR A 161 14.20 15.79 4.19
C THR A 161 14.63 15.58 5.64
N PRO A 162 15.69 16.23 6.20
CA PRO A 162 16.20 15.86 7.53
C PRO A 162 15.21 16.06 8.69
N SER A 163 14.22 16.94 8.55
CA SER A 163 13.26 17.30 9.61
C SER A 163 11.81 16.88 9.32
N ARG A 164 11.56 16.27 8.15
CA ARG A 164 10.20 15.95 7.69
C ARG A 164 9.86 14.48 7.96
N PRO A 165 8.60 14.17 8.33
CA PRO A 165 8.11 12.80 8.36
C PRO A 165 8.32 12.10 7.01
N PHE A 166 8.71 10.84 7.03
CA PHE A 166 8.86 10.02 5.83
C PHE A 166 7.57 9.98 5.03
N GLY A 167 6.42 9.81 5.68
CA GLY A 167 5.12 9.77 5.03
C GLY A 167 4.81 11.02 4.19
N ALA A 168 5.23 12.20 4.66
CA ALA A 168 5.06 13.46 3.92
C ALA A 168 5.99 13.50 2.69
N ILE A 169 7.26 13.10 2.86
CA ILE A 169 8.23 13.03 1.76
C ILE A 169 7.72 12.05 0.69
N TRP A 170 7.31 10.85 1.09
CA TRP A 170 6.81 9.82 0.19
C TRP A 170 5.58 10.30 -0.60
N ALA A 171 4.62 10.97 0.06
CA ALA A 171 3.44 11.49 -0.61
C ALA A 171 3.78 12.55 -1.68
N GLU A 172 4.79 13.39 -1.46
CA GLU A 172 5.26 14.36 -2.46
C GLU A 172 6.02 13.68 -3.60
N VAL A 173 6.84 12.67 -3.30
CA VAL A 173 7.55 11.89 -4.32
C VAL A 173 6.58 11.14 -5.24
N GLU A 174 5.53 10.54 -4.67
CA GLU A 174 4.47 9.90 -5.47
C GLU A 174 3.71 10.87 -6.36
N ALA A 175 3.46 12.09 -5.87
CA ALA A 175 2.75 13.11 -6.63
C ALA A 175 3.62 13.74 -7.73
N ALA A 176 4.92 13.87 -7.50
CA ALA A 176 5.85 14.50 -8.44
C ALA A 176 6.42 13.55 -9.50
N SER A 177 6.63 12.27 -9.14
CA SER A 177 7.35 11.34 -10.01
C SER A 177 6.45 10.75 -11.10
N PRO A 178 6.75 10.96 -12.40
CA PRO A 178 6.03 10.30 -13.48
C PRO A 178 6.24 8.77 -13.48
N HIS A 179 7.33 8.30 -12.86
CA HIS A 179 7.65 6.88 -12.75
C HIS A 179 6.87 6.15 -11.64
N LEU A 180 6.20 6.89 -10.76
CA LEU A 180 5.39 6.34 -9.66
C LEU A 180 3.88 6.59 -9.83
N GLY A 181 3.48 7.19 -10.95
CA GLY A 181 2.08 7.42 -11.30
C GLY A 181 1.32 6.11 -11.46
N ALA A 182 0.29 5.92 -10.63
CA ALA A 182 -0.59 4.76 -10.68
C ALA A 182 -1.76 5.03 -11.63
N VAL A 183 -2.04 4.08 -12.53
CA VAL A 183 -3.27 4.06 -13.34
C VAL A 183 -4.10 2.88 -12.89
N ALA A 184 -5.35 3.14 -12.49
CA ALA A 184 -6.28 2.12 -12.04
C ALA A 184 -6.58 1.12 -13.16
N LEU A 185 -6.41 -0.17 -12.88
CA LEU A 185 -6.79 -1.22 -13.82
C LEU A 185 -8.29 -1.44 -13.84
N ARG A 186 -8.77 -1.93 -14.98
CA ARG A 186 -10.08 -2.54 -15.12
C ARG A 186 -10.07 -3.97 -14.58
N PRO A 187 -11.20 -4.48 -14.05
CA PRO A 187 -11.31 -5.87 -13.61
C PRO A 187 -10.87 -6.89 -14.67
N SER A 188 -11.18 -6.66 -15.95
CA SER A 188 -10.74 -7.50 -17.07
C SER A 188 -9.22 -7.61 -17.18
N GLU A 189 -8.49 -6.52 -16.94
CA GLU A 189 -7.02 -6.43 -17.02
C GLU A 189 -6.34 -7.12 -15.83
N MET A 190 -6.96 -7.09 -14.64
CA MET A 190 -6.39 -7.62 -13.40
C MET A 190 -6.07 -9.11 -13.46
N THR A 191 -6.77 -9.89 -14.29
CA THR A 191 -6.58 -11.35 -14.37
C THR A 191 -5.15 -11.75 -14.75
N SER A 192 -4.51 -11.01 -15.66
CA SER A 192 -3.11 -11.27 -16.05
C SER A 192 -2.15 -10.92 -14.90
N HIS A 193 -2.41 -9.81 -14.21
CA HIS A 193 -1.62 -9.34 -13.07
C HIS A 193 -1.74 -10.25 -11.84
N ILE A 194 -2.92 -10.80 -11.55
CA ILE A 194 -3.13 -11.80 -10.49
C ILE A 194 -2.25 -13.02 -10.74
N ARG A 195 -2.25 -13.55 -11.97
CA ARG A 195 -1.40 -14.71 -12.32
C ARG A 195 0.08 -14.40 -12.11
N ALA A 196 0.54 -13.25 -12.62
CA ALA A 196 1.93 -12.82 -12.47
C ALA A 196 2.33 -12.62 -11.00
N ALA A 197 1.46 -12.00 -10.19
CA ALA A 197 1.69 -11.75 -8.77
C ALA A 197 1.79 -13.06 -7.98
N ARG A 198 0.89 -14.02 -8.24
CA ARG A 198 0.95 -15.36 -7.63
C ARG A 198 2.21 -16.12 -8.00
N SER A 199 2.62 -16.08 -9.27
CA SER A 199 3.88 -16.69 -9.70
C SER A 199 5.10 -16.04 -9.05
N LEU A 200 5.05 -14.74 -8.75
CA LEU A 200 6.10 -14.05 -8.01
C LEU A 200 6.10 -14.46 -6.54
N ARG A 201 4.93 -14.48 -5.89
CA ARG A 201 4.75 -14.94 -4.51
C ARG A 201 5.32 -16.34 -4.29
N LEU A 202 4.95 -17.30 -5.13
CA LEU A 202 5.46 -18.67 -5.04
C LEU A 202 7.00 -18.73 -5.17
N ARG A 203 7.61 -17.86 -5.98
CA ARG A 203 9.07 -17.79 -6.11
C ARG A 203 9.72 -17.19 -4.86
N MET A 204 9.12 -16.15 -4.29
CA MET A 204 9.61 -15.50 -3.06
C MET A 204 9.48 -16.42 -1.85
N GLU A 205 8.36 -17.14 -1.70
CA GLU A 205 8.17 -18.13 -0.64
C GLU A 205 9.21 -19.25 -0.75
N LYS A 206 9.45 -19.79 -1.94
CA LYS A 206 10.51 -20.81 -2.16
C LYS A 206 11.91 -20.30 -1.84
N ALA A 207 12.23 -19.06 -2.21
CA ALA A 207 13.53 -18.45 -1.90
C ALA A 207 13.72 -18.24 -0.40
N GLY A 208 12.67 -17.85 0.32
CA GLY A 208 12.67 -17.73 1.78
C GLY A 208 12.86 -19.08 2.47
N THR A 209 12.16 -20.13 2.04
CA THR A 209 12.32 -21.48 2.60
C THR A 209 13.70 -22.08 2.31
N GLY A 210 14.25 -21.85 1.12
CA GLY A 210 15.58 -22.36 0.72
C GLY A 210 16.75 -21.69 1.45
N ALA A 211 16.59 -20.46 1.95
CA ALA A 211 17.58 -19.80 2.80
C ALA A 211 17.66 -20.45 4.19
N VAL A 212 16.51 -20.75 4.79
CA VAL A 212 16.43 -21.41 6.12
C VAL A 212 17.00 -22.84 6.07
N SER A 213 16.83 -23.57 4.96
CA SER A 213 17.40 -24.91 4.81
C SER A 213 18.94 -24.93 4.65
N ARG A 214 19.56 -23.84 4.15
CA ARG A 214 21.02 -23.75 3.98
C ARG A 214 21.76 -23.37 5.27
N GLU A 215 21.13 -22.60 6.15
CA GLU A 215 21.66 -22.29 7.48
C GLU A 215 21.65 -23.54 8.39
N GLY A 216 20.62 -24.38 8.31
CA GLY A 216 20.60 -25.66 9.04
C GLY A 216 21.60 -26.72 8.56
N GLU A 217 22.06 -26.64 7.31
CA GLU A 217 23.05 -27.58 6.74
C GLU A 217 24.51 -27.14 6.99
N THR A 218 24.73 -25.86 7.30
CA THR A 218 26.06 -25.33 7.66
C THR A 218 26.40 -25.60 9.12
N ASP A 219 25.44 -25.47 10.04
CA ASP A 219 25.61 -25.88 11.46
C ASP A 219 25.88 -27.39 11.61
N ALA A 220 25.20 -28.23 10.81
CA ALA A 220 25.39 -29.69 10.85
C ALA A 220 26.76 -30.15 10.31
N ARG A 221 27.43 -29.34 9.48
CA ARG A 221 28.77 -29.64 8.95
C ARG A 221 29.90 -29.17 9.87
N GLU A 222 29.71 -28.10 10.63
CA GLU A 222 30.69 -27.67 11.65
C GLU A 222 30.70 -28.60 12.87
N GLU A 223 29.56 -29.19 13.24
CA GLU A 223 29.51 -30.14 14.36
C GLU A 223 30.14 -31.50 14.03
N ASN A 224 30.12 -31.92 12.76
CA ASN A 224 30.72 -33.18 12.32
C ASN A 224 32.22 -33.08 11.97
N ALA A 225 32.79 -31.87 11.94
CA ALA A 225 34.22 -31.63 11.78
C ALA A 225 34.97 -31.49 13.11
N ARG A 226 34.26 -31.54 14.25
CA ARG A 226 34.80 -31.47 15.62
C ARG A 226 34.77 -32.81 16.37
N LYS A 227 34.49 -33.91 15.68
CA LYS A 227 34.62 -35.29 16.17
C LYS A 227 35.69 -36.01 15.37
#